data_AF-A0A7V6FFE9-F1
#
_entry.id   AF-A0A7V6FFE9-F1
#
_cell.length_a   1.000
_cell.length_b   1.000
_cell.length_c   1.000
_cell.angle_alpha   90.00
_cell.angle_beta   90.00
_cell.angle_gamma   90.00
#
_symmetry.space_group_name_H-M   'P 1'
#
loop_
_entity.id
_entity.type
_entity.pdbx_description
1 polymer ?
#
loop_
_entity_poly.entity_id
_entity_poly.type
_entity_poly.pdbx_seq_one_letter_code
_entity_poly.pdbx_strand_id
1 'polypeptide(L)'
;MKTLGLDIGDKTIGLAVSDEAGIISFPRETYYRRSRREDERFLSELLKQERIERIVYGLPYHMDGSLGPQAEKVERFIRRLRQRLHHDPALSQIELIASDERLTSKMADKAMISQAMRRETRKQYIDALAASFILQNYLDRENRRNDMKDFEELKDQHDHDHEDFELQEVELIDEDGTTTRFIIDDWFEFEGSQYAVLVNDDEDDAVLFRVEEEGEEMNFLTPDEDEFERAAQYYEELE
;
A
#
# COMPACT_ATOMS: atom_id res chain seq x y z
N MET A 1 11.30 13.61 -0.58
CA MET A 1 12.21 12.65 0.08
C MET A 1 12.09 11.34 -0.69
N LYS A 2 13.20 10.67 -1.07
CA LYS A 2 13.10 9.46 -1.92
C LYS A 2 13.09 8.18 -1.09
N THR A 3 12.28 7.22 -1.53
CA THR A 3 12.12 5.90 -0.91
C THR A 3 12.60 4.81 -1.88
N LEU A 4 13.33 3.82 -1.37
CA LEU A 4 13.80 2.65 -2.11
C LEU A 4 12.92 1.44 -1.79
N GLY A 5 12.34 0.83 -2.81
CA GLY A 5 11.63 -0.44 -2.75
C GLY A 5 12.57 -1.62 -3.01
N LEU A 6 12.46 -2.68 -2.21
CA LEU A 6 13.24 -3.92 -2.35
C LEU A 6 12.32 -5.16 -2.42
N ASP A 7 12.53 -5.97 -3.45
CA ASP A 7 12.07 -7.37 -3.49
C ASP A 7 13.29 -8.30 -3.33
N ILE A 8 13.39 -9.02 -2.22
CA ILE A 8 14.60 -9.75 -1.83
C ILE A 8 14.44 -11.25 -2.10
N GLY A 9 14.97 -11.67 -3.24
CA GLY A 9 15.11 -13.07 -3.62
C GLY A 9 16.40 -13.74 -3.10
N ASP A 10 16.50 -15.05 -3.31
CA ASP A 10 17.69 -15.83 -2.96
C ASP A 10 18.93 -15.44 -3.78
N LYS A 11 18.74 -15.07 -5.05
CA LYS A 11 19.83 -14.77 -6.01
C LYS A 11 19.82 -13.33 -6.51
N THR A 12 18.68 -12.66 -6.41
CA THR A 12 18.43 -11.35 -6.99
C THR A 12 17.76 -10.45 -5.96
N ILE A 13 17.89 -9.14 -6.15
CA ILE A 13 17.15 -8.11 -5.43
C ILE A 13 16.54 -7.20 -6.48
N GLY A 14 15.22 -7.15 -6.58
CA GLY A 14 14.52 -6.15 -7.36
C GLY A 14 14.63 -4.79 -6.67
N LEU A 15 14.88 -3.73 -7.44
CA LEU A 15 15.01 -2.38 -6.92
C LEU A 15 14.00 -1.45 -7.61
N ALA A 16 13.34 -0.61 -6.82
CA ALA A 16 12.49 0.47 -7.30
C ALA A 16 12.72 1.74 -6.48
N VAL A 17 12.51 2.91 -7.07
CA VAL A 17 12.74 4.21 -6.40
C VAL A 17 11.54 5.11 -6.63
N SER A 18 11.11 5.82 -5.59
CA SER A 18 10.04 6.82 -5.71
C SER A 18 10.53 8.09 -6.41
N ASP A 19 9.59 8.89 -6.90
CA ASP A 19 9.86 10.31 -7.13
C ASP A 19 10.13 11.07 -5.81
N GLU A 20 10.50 12.34 -5.94
CA GLU A 20 10.79 13.20 -4.79
C GLU A 20 9.52 13.58 -4.01
N ALA A 21 8.35 13.52 -4.66
CA ALA A 21 7.05 13.79 -4.06
C ALA A 21 6.52 12.60 -3.23
N GLY A 22 7.02 11.38 -3.47
CA GLY A 22 6.54 10.18 -2.76
C GLY A 22 5.19 9.68 -3.30
N ILE A 23 4.90 9.95 -4.57
CA ILE A 23 3.61 9.60 -5.21
C ILE A 23 3.79 8.37 -6.09
N ILE A 24 4.86 8.32 -6.89
CA ILE A 24 5.01 7.30 -7.93
C ILE A 24 6.29 6.49 -7.70
N SER A 25 6.18 5.17 -7.77
CA SER A 25 7.30 4.23 -7.79
C SER A 25 7.75 3.91 -9.21
N PHE A 26 9.07 3.91 -9.43
CA PHE A 26 9.67 3.52 -10.71
C PHE A 26 10.57 2.29 -10.54
N PRO A 27 10.41 1.23 -11.37
CA PRO A 27 11.34 0.10 -11.38
C PRO A 27 12.72 0.59 -11.84
N ARG A 28 13.77 0.17 -11.14
CA ARG A 28 15.15 0.62 -11.38
C ARG A 28 15.95 -0.44 -12.12
N GLU A 29 16.43 -1.44 -11.39
CA GLU A 29 17.20 -2.57 -11.92
C GLU A 29 17.07 -3.77 -10.99
N THR A 30 17.48 -4.94 -11.48
CA THR A 30 17.59 -6.14 -10.67
C THR A 30 19.05 -6.42 -10.35
N TYR A 31 19.38 -6.32 -9.08
CA TYR A 31 20.72 -6.58 -8.58
C TYR A 31 20.95 -8.07 -8.37
N TYR A 32 22.00 -8.61 -8.98
CA TYR A 32 22.44 -9.99 -8.75
C TYR A 32 23.33 -10.07 -7.51
N ARG A 33 22.86 -10.81 -6.52
CA ARG A 33 23.54 -11.00 -5.25
C ARG A 33 24.83 -11.78 -5.45
N ARG A 34 25.91 -11.33 -4.79
CA ARG A 34 27.24 -11.93 -4.94
C ARG A 34 27.76 -12.45 -3.62
N SER A 35 27.95 -11.55 -2.68
CA SER A 35 28.44 -11.85 -1.35
C SER A 35 27.91 -10.80 -0.40
N ARG A 36 27.75 -11.17 0.87
CA ARG A 36 27.20 -10.28 1.90
C ARG A 36 27.81 -8.88 1.86
N ARG A 37 29.15 -8.79 1.81
CA ARG A 37 29.86 -7.51 1.84
C ARG A 37 29.66 -6.69 0.57
N GLU A 38 29.53 -7.35 -0.58
CA GLU A 38 29.27 -6.68 -1.85
C GLU A 38 27.83 -6.19 -1.95
N ASP A 39 26.88 -7.02 -1.53
CA ASP A 39 25.45 -6.68 -1.50
C ASP A 39 25.22 -5.45 -0.59
N GLU A 40 25.77 -5.47 0.63
CA GLU A 40 25.69 -4.37 1.60
C GLU A 40 26.39 -3.09 1.10
N ARG A 41 27.53 -3.22 0.40
CA ARG A 41 28.25 -2.07 -0.16
C ARG A 41 27.47 -1.44 -1.31
N PHE A 42 26.97 -2.25 -2.24
CA PHE A 42 26.16 -1.80 -3.36
C PHE A 42 24.94 -1.00 -2.88
N LEU A 43 24.18 -1.54 -1.93
CA LEU A 43 23.04 -0.82 -1.36
C LEU A 43 23.47 0.48 -0.68
N SER A 44 24.54 0.47 0.12
CA SER A 44 25.03 1.69 0.77
C SER A 44 25.41 2.79 -0.25
N GLU A 45 26.02 2.42 -1.38
CA GLU A 45 26.38 3.35 -2.46
C GLU A 45 25.13 3.89 -3.15
N LEU A 46 24.17 3.03 -3.47
CA LEU A 46 22.89 3.40 -4.08
C LEU A 46 22.11 4.38 -3.20
N LEU A 47 21.99 4.10 -1.90
CA LEU A 47 21.28 4.97 -0.95
C LEU A 47 21.86 6.38 -0.93
N LYS A 48 23.19 6.51 -0.97
CA LYS A 48 23.88 7.82 -1.02
C LYS A 48 23.68 8.52 -2.35
N GLN A 49 23.81 7.79 -3.46
CA GLN A 49 23.69 8.35 -4.80
C GLN A 49 22.29 8.92 -5.04
N GLU A 50 21.26 8.19 -4.63
CA GLU A 50 19.86 8.57 -4.83
C GLU A 50 19.27 9.42 -3.69
N ARG A 51 20.05 9.66 -2.62
CA ARG A 51 19.60 10.38 -1.41
C ARG A 51 18.34 9.75 -0.81
N ILE A 52 18.38 8.44 -0.65
CA ILE A 52 17.29 7.67 -0.07
C ILE A 52 17.24 7.88 1.43
N GLU A 53 16.05 8.14 1.96
CA GLU A 53 15.81 8.35 3.39
C GLU A 53 14.99 7.21 4.02
N ARG A 54 14.37 6.37 3.17
CA ARG A 54 13.56 5.24 3.60
C ARG A 54 13.71 4.05 2.67
N ILE A 55 13.70 2.85 3.23
CA ILE A 55 13.65 1.59 2.49
C ILE A 55 12.37 0.85 2.86
N VAL A 56 11.60 0.51 1.85
CA VAL A 56 10.46 -0.40 1.94
C VAL A 56 10.90 -1.74 1.37
N TYR A 57 10.73 -2.81 2.13
CA TYR A 57 11.05 -4.16 1.66
C TYR A 57 9.83 -5.04 1.80
N GLY A 58 9.58 -5.85 0.78
CA GLY A 58 8.48 -6.78 0.84
C GLY A 58 8.82 -7.98 1.72
N LEU A 59 7.79 -8.48 2.41
CA LEU A 59 7.87 -9.63 3.29
C LEU A 59 6.78 -10.63 2.87
N PRO A 60 7.17 -11.83 2.39
CA PRO A 60 6.21 -12.80 1.89
C PRO A 60 5.51 -13.49 3.05
N TYR A 61 4.32 -13.00 3.39
CA TYR A 61 3.38 -13.66 4.29
C TYR A 61 2.66 -14.80 3.58
N HIS A 62 2.36 -15.86 4.32
CA HIS A 62 1.40 -16.86 3.90
C HIS A 62 -0.02 -16.26 3.93
N MET A 63 -0.96 -16.89 3.21
CA MET A 63 -2.35 -16.43 3.17
C MET A 63 -3.02 -16.45 4.55
N ASP A 64 -2.50 -17.23 5.50
CA ASP A 64 -2.93 -17.28 6.91
C ASP A 64 -2.21 -16.26 7.82
N GLY A 65 -1.42 -15.35 7.24
CA GLY A 65 -0.65 -14.34 7.96
C GLY A 65 0.64 -14.85 8.61
N SER A 66 0.98 -16.14 8.46
CA SER A 66 2.21 -16.69 9.03
C SER A 66 3.45 -16.36 8.17
N LEU A 67 4.64 -16.30 8.80
CA LEU A 67 5.91 -16.05 8.10
C LEU A 67 6.51 -17.34 7.56
N GLY A 68 6.78 -17.38 6.25
CA GLY A 68 7.46 -18.51 5.61
C GLY A 68 8.99 -18.49 5.75
N PRO A 69 9.68 -19.59 5.36
CA PRO A 69 11.15 -19.66 5.37
C PRO A 69 11.84 -18.57 4.53
N GLN A 70 11.16 -18.04 3.51
CA GLN A 70 11.65 -16.93 2.71
C GLN A 70 11.63 -15.62 3.51
N ALA A 71 10.56 -15.34 4.25
CA ALA A 71 10.45 -14.16 5.09
C ALA A 71 11.56 -14.11 6.16
N GLU A 72 11.92 -15.24 6.76
CA GLU A 72 13.07 -15.30 7.66
C GLU A 72 14.40 -14.91 6.99
N LYS A 73 14.60 -15.29 5.72
CA LYS A 73 15.82 -14.92 4.98
C LYS A 73 15.85 -13.42 4.71
N VAL A 74 14.71 -12.85 4.34
CA VAL A 74 14.53 -11.40 4.14
C VAL A 74 14.81 -10.66 5.44
N GLU A 75 14.18 -11.03 6.54
CA GLU A 75 14.42 -10.45 7.87
C GLU A 75 15.89 -10.54 8.29
N ARG A 76 16.53 -11.70 8.09
CA ARG A 76 17.97 -11.83 8.33
C ARG A 76 18.80 -10.89 7.45
N PHE A 77 18.40 -10.65 6.20
CA PHE A 77 19.06 -9.70 5.32
C PHE A 77 18.91 -8.27 5.81
N ILE A 78 17.68 -7.85 6.09
CA ILE A 78 17.34 -6.50 6.57
C ILE A 78 18.03 -6.19 7.89
N ARG A 79 18.05 -7.13 8.85
CA ARG A 79 18.77 -6.93 10.12
C ARG A 79 20.26 -6.64 9.93
N ARG A 80 20.90 -7.31 8.97
CA ARG A 80 22.32 -7.06 8.66
C ARG A 80 22.52 -5.73 7.95
N LEU A 81 21.62 -5.40 7.02
CA LEU A 81 21.61 -4.09 6.36
C LEU A 81 21.47 -2.98 7.41
N ARG A 82 20.50 -3.08 8.33
CA ARG A 82 20.32 -2.14 9.45
C ARG A 82 21.62 -1.91 10.23
N GLN A 83 22.30 -2.98 10.63
CA GLN A 83 23.60 -2.86 11.32
C GLN A 83 24.64 -2.12 10.48
N ARG A 84 24.71 -2.41 9.18
CA ARG A 84 25.63 -1.71 8.26
C ARG A 84 25.30 -0.22 8.15
N LEU A 85 24.02 0.14 8.02
CA LEU A 85 23.56 1.52 7.91
C LEU A 85 23.82 2.31 9.20
N HIS A 86 23.58 1.73 10.37
CA HIS A 86 23.85 2.37 11.66
C HIS A 86 25.34 2.72 11.87
N HIS A 87 26.26 1.98 11.25
CA HIS A 87 27.69 2.28 11.32
C HIS A 87 28.13 3.44 10.41
N ASP A 88 27.26 3.91 9.51
CA ASP A 88 27.54 5.02 8.60
C ASP A 88 26.67 6.22 9.00
N PRO A 89 27.25 7.31 9.57
CA PRO A 89 26.47 8.44 10.05
C PRO A 89 25.52 9.03 9.00
N ALA A 90 25.90 9.01 7.72
CA ALA A 90 25.10 9.53 6.61
C ALA A 90 23.88 8.66 6.28
N LEU A 91 23.86 7.40 6.73
CA LEU A 91 22.79 6.44 6.46
C LEU A 91 22.08 5.97 7.74
N SER A 92 22.54 6.42 8.90
CA SER A 92 22.07 5.97 10.22
C SER A 92 20.61 6.30 10.52
N GLN A 93 20.04 7.28 9.81
CA GLN A 93 18.66 7.73 9.95
C GLN A 93 17.70 7.07 8.96
N ILE A 94 18.19 6.17 8.09
CA ILE A 94 17.33 5.52 7.09
C ILE A 94 16.36 4.56 7.78
N GLU A 95 15.07 4.81 7.54
CA GLU A 95 13.99 3.96 8.04
C GLU A 95 13.89 2.67 7.21
N LEU A 96 13.62 1.54 7.88
CA LEU A 96 13.43 0.24 7.24
C LEU A 96 12.03 -0.25 7.57
N ILE A 97 11.17 -0.34 6.56
CA ILE A 97 9.74 -0.65 6.68
C ILE A 97 9.43 -1.94 5.92
N ALA A 98 8.79 -2.88 6.62
CA ALA A 98 8.26 -4.10 5.98
C ALA A 98 6.92 -3.79 5.33
N SER A 99 6.70 -4.30 4.12
CA SER A 99 5.42 -4.26 3.42
C SER A 99 4.94 -5.69 3.12
N ASP A 100 3.64 -5.90 3.18
CA ASP A 100 3.03 -7.21 2.97
C ASP A 100 2.86 -7.51 1.48
N GLU A 101 3.43 -8.63 1.00
CA GLU A 101 3.43 -9.02 -0.41
C GLU A 101 2.22 -9.87 -0.87
N ARG A 102 1.22 -10.15 -0.01
CA ARG A 102 0.14 -11.12 -0.30
C ARG A 102 -0.61 -10.90 -1.63
N LEU A 103 -0.74 -9.66 -2.11
CA LEU A 103 -1.51 -9.31 -3.32
C LEU A 103 -0.66 -9.04 -4.58
N THR A 104 0.66 -8.87 -4.43
CA THR A 104 1.52 -8.38 -5.54
C THR A 104 1.83 -9.46 -6.58
N SER A 105 1.88 -10.75 -6.18
CA SER A 105 2.21 -11.85 -7.11
C SER A 105 1.17 -12.03 -8.22
N LYS A 106 -0.12 -11.84 -7.95
CA LYS A 106 -1.19 -12.00 -8.97
C LYS A 106 -1.25 -10.83 -9.95
N MET A 107 -0.95 -9.60 -9.49
CA MET A 107 -0.92 -8.41 -10.35
C MET A 107 0.29 -8.39 -11.27
N ALA A 108 1.46 -8.82 -10.76
CA ALA A 108 2.66 -8.98 -11.57
C ALA A 108 2.45 -9.99 -12.71
N ASP A 109 1.82 -11.15 -12.44
CA ASP A 109 1.56 -12.18 -13.46
C ASP A 109 0.64 -11.70 -14.60
N LYS A 110 -0.33 -10.81 -14.31
CA LYS A 110 -1.20 -10.21 -15.34
C LYS A 110 -0.46 -9.19 -16.22
N ALA A 111 0.43 -8.38 -15.66
CA ALA A 111 1.26 -7.44 -16.42
C ALA A 111 2.28 -8.14 -17.36
N MET A 112 2.63 -9.40 -17.05
CA MET A 112 3.68 -10.18 -17.74
C MET A 112 3.31 -10.76 -19.11
N ILE A 113 2.02 -10.77 -19.50
CA ILE A 113 1.57 -11.51 -20.70
C ILE A 113 1.86 -10.78 -22.03
N SER A 114 2.16 -9.47 -22.01
CA SER A 114 2.13 -8.64 -23.23
C SER A 114 3.47 -8.43 -23.95
N GLN A 115 4.63 -8.85 -23.41
CA GLN A 115 5.94 -8.48 -24.00
C GLN A 115 6.76 -9.66 -24.53
N ALA A 116 7.13 -9.57 -25.81
CA ALA A 116 7.98 -10.51 -26.56
C ALA A 116 9.47 -10.47 -26.14
N MET A 117 9.76 -10.61 -24.84
CA MET A 117 11.13 -10.58 -24.30
C MET A 117 11.73 -11.98 -24.11
N ARG A 118 13.06 -12.08 -24.26
CA ARG A 118 13.83 -13.29 -23.90
C ARG A 118 13.65 -13.60 -22.41
N ARG A 119 13.56 -14.89 -22.04
CA ARG A 119 13.24 -15.35 -20.67
C ARG A 119 14.11 -14.72 -19.58
N GLU A 120 15.40 -14.54 -19.84
CA GLU A 120 16.35 -14.01 -18.85
C GLU A 120 16.19 -12.50 -18.62
N THR A 121 16.02 -11.73 -19.70
CA THR A 121 15.70 -10.30 -19.63
C THR A 121 14.33 -10.08 -18.98
N ARG A 122 13.37 -10.97 -19.25
CA ARG A 122 12.06 -10.95 -18.62
C ARG A 122 12.18 -11.12 -17.11
N LYS A 123 12.97 -12.08 -16.63
CA LYS A 123 13.15 -12.30 -15.20
C LYS A 123 13.76 -11.09 -14.49
N GLN A 124 14.78 -10.46 -15.10
CA GLN A 124 15.37 -9.23 -14.55
C GLN A 124 14.34 -8.10 -14.46
N TYR A 125 13.48 -7.97 -15.46
CA TYR A 125 12.44 -6.94 -15.45
C TYR A 125 11.34 -7.24 -14.41
N ILE A 126 10.98 -8.52 -14.24
CA ILE A 126 9.97 -8.97 -13.27
C ILE A 126 10.37 -8.63 -11.83
N ASP A 127 11.59 -8.95 -11.41
CA ASP A 127 12.02 -8.70 -10.02
C ASP A 127 12.00 -7.18 -9.71
N ALA A 128 12.43 -6.32 -10.64
CA ALA A 128 12.37 -4.87 -10.47
C ALA A 128 10.93 -4.33 -10.46
N LEU A 129 10.02 -4.93 -11.24
CA LEU A 129 8.59 -4.60 -11.20
C LEU A 129 7.96 -5.00 -9.87
N ALA A 130 8.30 -6.18 -9.33
CA ALA A 130 7.80 -6.63 -8.04
C ALA A 130 8.19 -5.63 -6.93
N ALA A 131 9.46 -5.20 -6.91
CA ALA A 131 9.91 -4.14 -6.00
C ALA A 131 9.13 -2.82 -6.19
N SER A 132 8.75 -2.49 -7.42
CA SER A 132 7.95 -1.29 -7.70
C SER A 132 6.52 -1.40 -7.20
N PHE A 133 5.89 -2.56 -7.30
CA PHE A 133 4.54 -2.79 -6.74
C PHE A 133 4.55 -2.73 -5.22
N ILE A 134 5.55 -3.34 -4.58
CA ILE A 134 5.74 -3.27 -3.13
C ILE A 134 5.86 -1.81 -2.68
N LEU A 135 6.67 -1.02 -3.38
CA LEU A 135 6.85 0.39 -3.05
C LEU A 135 5.60 1.21 -3.32
N GLN A 136 4.95 1.02 -4.47
CA GLN A 136 3.73 1.76 -4.82
C GLN A 136 2.64 1.56 -3.77
N ASN A 137 2.37 0.32 -3.37
CA ASN A 137 1.38 0.02 -2.34
C ASN A 137 1.68 0.76 -1.02
N TYR A 138 2.95 0.83 -0.60
CA TYR A 138 3.34 1.59 0.57
C TYR A 138 3.13 3.10 0.39
N LEU A 139 3.49 3.67 -0.76
CA LEU A 139 3.31 5.10 -1.02
C LEU A 139 1.83 5.49 -1.02
N ASP A 140 0.98 4.68 -1.66
CA ASP A 140 -0.47 4.90 -1.71
C ASP A 140 -1.07 4.92 -0.29
N ARG A 141 -0.68 3.96 0.56
CA ARG A 141 -1.11 3.88 1.96
C ARG A 141 -0.65 5.09 2.79
N GLU A 142 0.58 5.53 2.60
CA GLU A 142 1.09 6.69 3.35
C GLU A 142 0.47 8.01 2.88
N ASN A 143 0.17 8.15 1.59
CA ASN A 143 -0.52 9.33 1.07
C ASN A 143 -1.95 9.40 1.61
N ARG A 144 -2.72 8.30 1.57
CA ARG A 144 -4.04 8.23 2.21
C ARG A 144 -4.00 8.61 3.69
N ARG A 145 -2.98 8.11 4.42
CA ARG A 145 -2.79 8.43 5.83
C ARG A 145 -2.46 9.90 6.08
N ASN A 146 -1.67 10.53 5.21
CA ASN A 146 -1.32 11.94 5.34
C ASN A 146 -2.50 12.83 5.01
N ASP A 147 -3.27 12.51 3.98
CA ASP A 147 -4.51 13.20 3.66
C ASP A 147 -5.43 13.18 4.90
N MET A 148 -5.62 12.01 5.51
CA MET A 148 -6.45 11.87 6.72
C MET A 148 -5.94 12.68 7.92
N LYS A 149 -4.62 12.79 8.12
CA LYS A 149 -4.05 13.65 9.20
C LYS A 149 -4.20 15.13 8.92
N ASP A 150 -4.02 15.56 7.68
CA ASP A 150 -4.21 16.95 7.29
C ASP A 150 -5.69 17.34 7.49
N PHE A 151 -6.63 16.44 7.24
CA PHE A 151 -8.05 16.61 7.58
C PHE A 151 -8.30 16.72 9.10
N GLU A 152 -7.64 15.90 9.92
CA GLU A 152 -7.75 15.97 11.39
C GLU A 152 -7.15 17.27 11.97
N GLU A 153 -5.98 17.71 11.51
CA GLU A 153 -5.32 18.93 11.99
C GLU A 153 -6.08 20.21 11.57
N LEU A 154 -6.79 20.18 10.44
CA LEU A 154 -7.66 21.27 9.99
C LEU A 154 -8.94 21.39 10.85
N LYS A 155 -9.45 20.29 11.40
CA LYS A 155 -10.60 20.31 12.33
C LYS A 155 -10.23 20.96 13.67
N ASP A 156 -9.04 20.68 14.20
CA ASP A 156 -8.58 21.22 15.48
C ASP A 156 -8.28 22.74 15.48
N GLN A 157 -8.15 23.37 14.30
CA GLN A 157 -7.81 24.79 14.16
C GLN A 157 -9.02 25.72 13.96
N HIS A 158 -10.23 25.20 13.73
CA HIS A 158 -11.44 25.99 13.63
C HIS A 158 -12.39 25.73 14.80
N ASP A 159 -12.17 26.44 15.91
CA ASP A 159 -13.24 26.82 16.82
C ASP A 159 -14.15 27.83 16.08
N HIS A 160 -15.41 27.43 15.85
CA HIS A 160 -16.56 28.19 15.33
C HIS A 160 -16.86 28.13 13.82
N ASP A 161 -18.03 27.53 13.55
CA ASP A 161 -19.02 27.90 12.53
C ASP A 161 -18.83 27.44 11.08
N HIS A 162 -18.47 26.17 10.86
CA HIS A 162 -18.87 25.48 9.63
C HIS A 162 -19.49 24.12 9.97
N GLU A 163 -20.79 23.98 9.68
CA GLU A 163 -21.54 22.73 9.70
C GLU A 163 -20.90 21.70 8.76
N ASP A 164 -20.29 20.70 9.40
CA ASP A 164 -20.35 19.26 9.12
C ASP A 164 -19.87 18.74 7.76
N PHE A 165 -18.58 18.39 7.71
CA PHE A 165 -18.14 17.09 7.18
C PHE A 165 -17.33 16.39 8.29
N GLU A 166 -18.04 15.93 9.31
CA GLU A 166 -17.49 14.92 10.23
C GLU A 166 -17.22 13.65 9.40
N LEU A 167 -15.94 13.31 9.15
CA LEU A 167 -15.55 11.91 8.91
C LEU A 167 -16.23 11.02 9.95
N GLN A 168 -17.34 10.41 9.56
CA GLN A 168 -18.23 9.70 10.45
C GLN A 168 -17.75 8.25 10.50
N GLU A 169 -17.12 7.88 11.60
CA GLU A 169 -16.86 6.48 11.88
C GLU A 169 -18.19 5.80 12.16
N VAL A 170 -18.43 4.69 11.48
CA VAL A 170 -19.63 3.89 11.70
C VAL A 170 -19.25 2.50 12.17
N GLU A 171 -19.92 2.07 13.23
CA GLU A 171 -19.88 0.70 13.71
C GLU A 171 -21.03 -0.06 13.06
N LEU A 172 -20.71 -0.90 12.08
CA LEU A 172 -21.69 -1.79 11.47
C LEU A 172 -21.78 -3.07 12.28
N ILE A 173 -23.00 -3.45 12.64
CA ILE A 173 -23.29 -4.70 13.34
C ILE A 173 -23.93 -5.65 12.33
N ASP A 174 -23.28 -6.78 12.05
CA ASP A 174 -23.84 -7.79 11.16
C ASP A 174 -25.03 -8.55 11.80
N GLU A 175 -25.69 -9.41 11.02
CA GLU A 175 -26.83 -10.21 11.50
C GLU A 175 -26.48 -11.18 12.64
N ASP A 176 -25.20 -11.53 12.77
CA ASP A 176 -24.66 -12.41 13.81
C ASP A 176 -24.23 -11.63 15.09
N GLY A 177 -24.35 -10.30 15.07
CA GLY A 177 -24.00 -9.40 16.17
C GLY A 177 -22.52 -9.00 16.23
N THR A 178 -21.76 -9.25 15.18
CA THR A 178 -20.34 -8.84 15.06
C THR A 178 -20.27 -7.37 14.68
N THR A 179 -19.61 -6.58 15.52
CA THR A 179 -19.35 -5.16 15.23
C THR A 179 -18.05 -5.00 14.46
N THR A 180 -18.12 -4.38 13.29
CA THR A 180 -16.96 -3.98 12.49
C THR A 180 -16.97 -2.46 12.32
N ARG A 181 -15.82 -1.83 12.54
CA ARG A 181 -15.67 -0.39 12.41
C ARG A 181 -15.22 -0.05 11.00
N PHE A 182 -15.90 0.91 10.40
CA PHE A 182 -15.58 1.42 9.08
C PHE A 182 -15.46 2.94 9.13
N ILE A 183 -14.70 3.47 8.18
CA ILE A 183 -14.63 4.90 7.90
C ILE A 183 -15.42 5.13 6.63
N ILE A 184 -16.34 6.11 6.65
CA ILE A 184 -17.01 6.55 5.43
C ILE A 184 -16.02 7.42 4.64
N ASP A 185 -15.64 6.91 3.47
CA ASP A 185 -14.70 7.53 2.55
C ASP A 185 -15.41 8.55 1.64
N ASP A 186 -16.60 8.20 1.14
CA ASP A 186 -17.37 9.07 0.25
C ASP A 186 -18.88 8.78 0.25
N TRP A 187 -19.65 9.74 -0.28
CA TRP A 187 -21.10 9.67 -0.49
C TRP A 187 -21.47 10.02 -1.92
N PHE A 188 -22.37 9.25 -2.52
CA PHE A 188 -22.90 9.59 -3.84
C PHE A 188 -24.37 9.17 -3.99
N GLU A 189 -25.07 9.83 -4.91
CA GLU A 189 -26.44 9.49 -5.28
C GLU A 189 -26.44 8.72 -6.59
N PHE A 190 -27.12 7.57 -6.62
CA PHE A 190 -27.29 6.77 -7.83
C PHE A 190 -28.71 6.22 -7.91
N GLU A 191 -29.36 6.42 -9.07
CA GLU A 191 -30.76 6.02 -9.33
C GLU A 191 -31.77 6.49 -8.27
N GLY A 192 -31.52 7.65 -7.64
CA GLY A 192 -32.38 8.24 -6.61
C GLY A 192 -32.23 7.60 -5.23
N SER A 193 -31.20 6.79 -5.02
CA SER A 193 -30.80 6.24 -3.73
C SER A 193 -29.44 6.79 -3.32
N GLN A 194 -29.22 6.96 -2.02
CA GLN A 194 -27.95 7.40 -1.47
C GLN A 194 -27.06 6.21 -1.16
N TYR A 195 -25.77 6.34 -1.45
CA TYR A 195 -24.76 5.33 -1.22
C TYR A 195 -23.60 5.93 -0.43
N ALA A 196 -23.00 5.09 0.40
CA ALA A 196 -21.78 5.38 1.12
C ALA A 196 -20.70 4.37 0.72
N VAL A 197 -19.49 4.88 0.49
CA VAL A 197 -18.28 4.08 0.30
C VAL A 197 -17.59 4.00 1.65
N LEU A 198 -17.38 2.78 2.14
CA LEU A 198 -16.79 2.51 3.44
C LEU A 198 -15.48 1.75 3.27
N VAL A 199 -14.45 2.17 4.00
CA VAL A 199 -13.14 1.52 3.98
C VAL A 199 -12.86 0.92 5.35
N ASN A 200 -12.36 -0.32 5.36
CA ASN A 200 -11.90 -0.98 6.57
C ASN A 200 -10.42 -0.66 6.81
N ASP A 201 -10.02 -0.39 8.06
CA ASP A 201 -8.66 0.00 8.43
C ASP A 201 -7.63 -1.12 8.16
N ASP A 202 -8.09 -2.38 8.05
CA ASP A 202 -7.22 -3.57 7.89
C ASP A 202 -7.21 -4.18 6.47
N GLU A 203 -8.13 -3.82 5.58
CA GLU A 203 -8.25 -4.40 4.23
C GLU A 203 -8.37 -3.28 3.19
N ASP A 204 -7.56 -3.31 2.11
CA ASP A 204 -7.66 -2.36 0.98
C ASP A 204 -8.99 -2.52 0.18
N ASP A 205 -10.02 -3.10 0.78
CA ASP A 205 -11.32 -3.40 0.20
C ASP A 205 -12.32 -2.31 0.63
N ALA A 206 -12.69 -1.44 -0.31
CA ALA A 206 -13.81 -0.53 -0.14
C ALA A 206 -15.11 -1.31 -0.31
N VAL A 207 -16.06 -1.10 0.61
CA VAL A 207 -17.37 -1.73 0.61
C VAL A 207 -18.43 -0.66 0.39
N LEU A 208 -19.35 -0.94 -0.51
CA LEU A 208 -20.40 0.00 -0.91
C LEU A 208 -21.72 -0.40 -0.26
N PHE A 209 -22.34 0.54 0.45
CA PHE A 209 -23.62 0.32 1.10
C PHE A 209 -24.65 1.32 0.59
N ARG A 210 -25.88 0.87 0.38
CA ARG A 210 -27.02 1.77 0.20
C ARG A 210 -27.42 2.30 1.57
N VAL A 211 -27.70 3.59 1.65
CA VAL A 211 -28.08 4.25 2.90
C VAL A 211 -29.56 4.63 2.86
N GLU A 212 -30.29 4.20 3.88
CA GLU A 212 -31.68 4.58 4.11
C GLU A 212 -31.78 5.30 5.47
N GLU A 213 -32.31 6.53 5.45
CA GLU A 213 -32.56 7.30 6.68
C GLU A 213 -33.91 6.89 7.30
N GLU A 214 -33.89 6.37 8.53
CA GLU A 214 -35.09 6.15 9.33
C GLU A 214 -35.06 7.03 10.60
N GLY A 215 -35.53 8.27 10.48
CA GLY A 215 -35.60 9.20 11.62
C GLY A 215 -34.25 9.83 11.94
N GLU A 216 -33.65 9.50 13.09
CA GLU A 216 -32.30 9.94 13.49
C GLU A 216 -31.25 8.84 13.27
N GLU A 217 -31.64 7.66 12.76
CA GLU A 217 -30.77 6.52 12.52
C GLU A 217 -30.54 6.31 11.01
N MET A 218 -29.29 6.00 10.64
CA MET A 218 -28.90 5.63 9.27
C MET A 218 -28.75 4.12 9.17
N ASN A 219 -29.49 3.51 8.23
CA ASN A 219 -29.41 2.09 7.94
C ASN A 219 -28.53 1.86 6.72
N PHE A 220 -27.48 1.05 6.90
CA PHE A 220 -26.58 0.63 5.81
C PHE A 220 -27.03 -0.74 5.30
N LEU A 221 -27.56 -0.76 4.08
CA LEU A 221 -28.05 -1.97 3.43
C LEU A 221 -27.03 -2.46 2.42
N THR A 222 -26.77 -3.77 2.44
CA THR A 222 -25.93 -4.40 1.42
C THR A 222 -26.75 -4.48 0.13
N PRO A 223 -26.36 -3.80 -0.96
CA PRO A 223 -27.05 -3.90 -2.24
C PRO A 223 -26.94 -5.33 -2.78
N ASP A 224 -27.88 -5.72 -3.65
CA ASP A 224 -27.74 -6.98 -4.38
C ASP A 224 -26.61 -6.90 -5.43
N GLU A 225 -26.21 -8.05 -5.97
CA GLU A 225 -25.06 -8.15 -6.89
C GLU A 225 -25.23 -7.27 -8.14
N ASP A 226 -26.44 -7.20 -8.71
CA ASP A 226 -26.74 -6.41 -9.90
C ASP A 226 -26.80 -4.89 -9.60
N GLU A 227 -27.27 -4.50 -8.41
CA GLU A 227 -27.29 -3.12 -7.92
C GLU A 227 -25.87 -2.63 -7.59
N PHE A 228 -25.09 -3.46 -6.89
CA PHE A 228 -23.71 -3.18 -6.51
C PHE A 228 -22.84 -2.90 -7.75
N GLU A 229 -22.85 -3.78 -8.75
CA GLU A 229 -22.02 -3.61 -9.95
C GLU A 229 -22.32 -2.30 -10.68
N ARG A 230 -23.60 -1.92 -10.79
CA ARG A 230 -24.01 -0.69 -11.46
C ARG A 230 -23.62 0.56 -10.66
N ALA A 231 -23.82 0.54 -9.35
CA ALA A 231 -23.48 1.66 -8.47
C ALA A 231 -21.96 1.85 -8.36
N ALA A 232 -21.20 0.76 -8.24
CA ALA A 232 -19.74 0.78 -8.22
C ALA A 232 -19.16 1.30 -9.55
N GLN A 233 -19.68 0.82 -10.69
CA GLN A 233 -19.25 1.33 -11.99
C GLN A 233 -19.54 2.83 -12.14
N TYR A 234 -20.71 3.29 -11.68
CA TYR A 234 -21.05 4.70 -11.72
C TYR A 234 -20.10 5.54 -10.84
N TYR A 235 -19.73 5.03 -9.67
CA TYR A 235 -18.75 5.66 -8.78
C TYR A 235 -17.36 5.76 -9.42
N GLU A 236 -16.87 4.69 -10.06
CA GLU A 236 -15.59 4.72 -10.80
C GLU A 236 -15.60 5.72 -11.97
N GLU A 237 -16.77 6.04 -12.54
CA GLU A 237 -16.90 7.06 -13.59
C GLU A 237 -16.94 8.50 -13.05
N LEU A 238 -17.12 8.69 -11.74
CA LEU A 238 -17.12 9.99 -11.07
C LEU A 238 -15.72 10.47 -10.62
N GLU A 239 -14.78 9.55 -10.38
CA GLU A 239 -13.36 9.82 -10.09
C GLU A 239 -12.50 10.13 -11.33
#